data_AF-A0A7Y1TB33-F1
#
_entry.id   AF-A0A7Y1TB33-F1
#
_cell.length_a   1.000
_cell.length_b   1.000
_cell.length_c   1.000
_cell.angle_alpha   90.00
_cell.angle_beta   90.00
_cell.angle_gamma   90.00
#
_symmetry.space_group_name_H-M   'P 1'
#
loop_
_entity.id
_entity.type
_entity.pdbx_description
1 polymer ?
#
loop_
_entity_poly.entity_id
_entity_poly.type
_entity_poly.pdbx_seq_one_letter_code
_entity_poly.pdbx_strand_id
1 'polypeptide(L)'
;MKRVVFNQKGGVGKSSITCNLAAISAEMGYSTLVIDLDVQGNSSMYLGHDIHGEEAIAHGTSVANIFKQKRGLLSNRQPANTYVQETDYENLYLLPASVELESMEKDLESRYKIYQLRKALDQLEEHYD
;
A
#
# COMPACT_ATOMS: atom_id res chain seq x y z
N MET A 1 2.34 5.66 -14.18
CA MET A 1 2.34 4.31 -14.79
C MET A 1 2.40 3.25 -13.69
N LYS A 2 1.33 2.46 -13.52
CA LYS A 2 1.25 1.43 -12.46
C LYS A 2 2.10 0.21 -12.82
N ARG A 3 3.05 -0.17 -11.96
CA ARG A 3 3.88 -1.39 -12.09
C ARG A 3 3.56 -2.35 -10.94
N VAL A 4 3.58 -3.65 -11.21
CA VAL A 4 3.36 -4.70 -10.21
C VAL A 4 4.53 -5.68 -10.27
N VAL A 5 5.17 -5.90 -9.11
CA VAL A 5 6.21 -6.92 -8.95
C VAL A 5 5.58 -8.11 -8.23
N PHE A 6 5.37 -9.21 -8.96
CA PHE A 6 4.71 -10.39 -8.43
C PHE A 6 5.46 -11.68 -8.80
N ASN A 7 5.54 -12.59 -7.84
CA ASN A 7 6.01 -13.96 -8.00
C ASN A 7 5.52 -14.79 -6.81
N GLN A 8 4.95 -15.96 -7.09
CA GLN A 8 4.42 -16.87 -6.07
C GLN A 8 5.51 -17.41 -5.13
N LYS A 9 6.76 -17.50 -5.59
CA LYS A 9 7.87 -17.98 -4.77
C LYS A 9 8.33 -16.89 -3.77
N GLY A 10 8.45 -17.28 -2.49
CA GLY A 10 9.08 -16.45 -1.45
C GLY A 10 10.59 -16.29 -1.66
N GLY A 11 11.17 -15.20 -1.14
CA GLY A 11 12.63 -15.01 -1.14
C GLY A 11 13.28 -14.75 -2.50
N VAL A 12 12.52 -14.39 -3.53
CA VAL A 12 13.04 -14.09 -4.89
C VAL A 12 13.38 -12.61 -5.11
N GLY A 13 13.42 -11.80 -4.03
CA GLY A 13 13.82 -10.39 -4.11
C GLY A 13 12.72 -9.40 -4.54
N LYS A 14 11.43 -9.77 -4.44
CA LYS A 14 10.30 -8.88 -4.84
C LYS A 14 10.30 -7.53 -4.13
N SER A 15 10.31 -7.54 -2.80
CA SER A 15 10.31 -6.29 -2.01
C SER A 15 11.58 -5.49 -2.26
N SER A 16 12.73 -6.15 -2.33
CA SER A 16 14.02 -5.51 -2.64
C SER A 16 14.00 -4.81 -3.99
N ILE A 17 13.53 -5.47 -5.07
CA ILE A 17 13.48 -4.84 -6.39
C ILE A 17 12.42 -3.72 -6.44
N THR A 18 11.27 -3.89 -5.77
CA THR A 18 10.25 -2.84 -5.66
C THR A 18 10.81 -1.58 -5.01
N CYS A 19 11.42 -1.70 -3.82
CA CYS A 19 11.96 -0.55 -3.09
C CYS A 19 13.10 0.13 -3.87
N ASN A 20 14.01 -0.63 -4.49
CA ASN A 20 15.11 -0.03 -5.27
C ASN A 20 14.61 0.67 -6.54
N LEU A 21 13.67 0.07 -7.28
CA LEU A 21 13.08 0.74 -8.45
C LEU A 21 12.32 2.00 -8.05
N ALA A 22 11.62 1.98 -6.91
CA ALA A 22 10.92 3.14 -6.40
C ALA A 22 11.88 4.26 -5.96
N ALA A 23 12.96 3.92 -5.26
CA ALA A 23 13.99 4.87 -4.86
C ALA A 23 14.64 5.55 -6.08
N ILE A 24 15.01 4.78 -7.12
CA ILE A 24 15.56 5.33 -8.36
C ILE A 24 14.54 6.25 -9.05
N SER A 25 13.27 5.85 -9.10
CA SER A 25 12.19 6.67 -9.67
C SER A 25 12.04 8.00 -8.93
N ALA A 26 12.04 7.97 -7.60
CA ALA A 26 11.97 9.16 -6.75
C ALA A 26 13.19 10.07 -6.93
N GLU A 27 14.40 9.50 -7.00
CA GLU A 27 15.65 10.23 -7.25
C GLU A 27 15.67 10.90 -8.64
N MET A 28 14.99 10.31 -9.63
CA MET A 28 14.79 10.91 -10.95
C MET A 28 13.75 12.05 -10.95
N GLY A 29 13.14 12.37 -9.81
CA GLY A 29 12.19 13.47 -9.63
C GLY A 29 10.73 13.08 -9.82
N TYR A 30 10.40 11.79 -9.93
CA TYR A 30 9.00 11.33 -10.03
C TYR A 30 8.37 11.20 -8.64
N SER A 31 7.13 11.68 -8.49
CA SER A 31 6.32 11.44 -7.30
C SER A 31 5.95 9.96 -7.23
N THR A 32 6.70 9.18 -6.45
CA THR A 32 6.68 7.71 -6.50
C THR A 32 5.99 7.12 -5.27
N LEU A 33 4.95 6.32 -5.48
CA LEU A 33 4.24 5.60 -4.42
C LEU A 33 4.52 4.10 -4.45
N VAL A 34 4.98 3.55 -3.32
CA VAL A 34 5.01 2.10 -3.08
C VAL A 34 3.73 1.70 -2.36
N ILE A 35 3.05 0.68 -2.88
CA ILE A 35 1.88 0.08 -2.24
C ILE A 35 2.24 -1.35 -1.82
N ASP A 36 2.33 -1.62 -0.52
CA ASP A 36 2.66 -2.95 -0.02
C ASP A 36 1.40 -3.77 0.27
N LEU A 37 1.17 -4.78 -0.56
CA LEU A 37 0.03 -5.71 -0.48
C LEU A 37 0.43 -7.06 0.16
N ASP A 38 1.67 -7.20 0.62
CA ASP A 38 2.15 -8.41 1.29
C ASP A 38 1.90 -8.29 2.79
N VAL A 39 1.25 -9.29 3.39
CA VAL A 39 0.99 -9.36 4.84
C VAL A 39 2.29 -9.30 5.66
N GLN A 40 3.40 -9.76 5.10
CA GLN A 40 4.71 -9.71 5.74
C GLN A 40 5.30 -8.29 5.77
N GLY A 41 4.76 -7.36 4.96
CA GLY A 41 5.10 -5.94 4.99
C GLY A 41 6.58 -5.61 4.77
N ASN A 42 7.33 -6.48 4.09
CA ASN A 42 8.76 -6.29 3.92
C ASN A 42 9.07 -4.95 3.26
N SER A 43 8.28 -4.51 2.26
CA SER A 43 8.53 -3.23 1.58
C SER A 43 8.26 -2.06 2.52
N SER A 44 7.21 -2.14 3.35
CA SER A 44 6.97 -1.16 4.42
C SER A 44 8.14 -1.06 5.38
N MET A 45 8.65 -2.20 5.88
CA MET A 45 9.78 -2.25 6.81
C MET A 45 11.06 -1.66 6.18
N TYR A 46 11.34 -2.01 4.91
CA TYR A 46 12.48 -1.48 4.17
C TYR A 46 12.42 0.04 4.00
N LEU A 47 11.22 0.61 3.94
CA LEU A 47 10.99 2.05 3.81
C LEU A 47 10.76 2.74 5.16
N GLY A 48 11.14 2.09 6.26
CA GLY A 48 11.16 2.69 7.60
C GLY A 48 9.84 2.62 8.36
N HIS A 49 8.81 1.94 7.83
CA HIS A 49 7.50 1.85 8.49
C HIS A 49 7.32 0.49 9.16
N ASP A 50 7.44 0.46 10.49
CA ASP A 50 7.18 -0.73 11.30
C ASP A 50 5.68 -1.05 11.35
N ILE A 51 5.26 -2.17 10.75
CA ILE A 51 3.86 -2.60 10.73
C ILE A 51 3.49 -3.54 11.89
N HIS A 52 4.47 -3.95 12.70
CA HIS A 52 4.29 -4.86 13.83
C HIS A 52 4.29 -4.14 15.18
N GLY A 53 4.72 -2.87 15.21
CA GLY A 53 4.67 -2.03 16.40
C GLY A 53 3.24 -1.75 16.87
N GLU A 54 3.08 -1.57 18.19
CA GLU A 54 1.77 -1.32 18.82
C GLU A 54 1.05 -0.10 18.23
N GLU A 55 1.78 0.98 17.95
CA GLU A 55 1.22 2.21 17.37
C GLU A 55 0.66 1.96 15.96
N ALA A 56 1.39 1.23 15.13
CA ALA A 56 0.95 0.90 13.78
C ALA A 56 -0.30 0.01 13.78
N ILE A 57 -0.40 -0.91 14.75
CA ILE A 57 -1.56 -1.79 14.91
C ILE A 57 -2.78 -1.02 15.44
N ALA A 58 -2.59 -0.13 16.41
CA ALA A 58 -3.68 0.59 17.06
C ALA A 58 -4.20 1.77 16.22
N HIS A 59 -3.30 2.50 15.57
CA HIS A 59 -3.58 3.80 14.97
C HIS A 59 -3.02 3.98 13.55
N GLY A 60 -2.23 3.03 13.06
CA GLY A 60 -1.64 3.10 11.72
C GLY A 60 -2.69 3.09 10.60
N THR A 61 -2.38 3.81 9.53
CA THR A 61 -3.11 3.70 8.26
C THR A 61 -2.37 2.75 7.34
N SER A 62 -3.10 1.98 6.56
CA SER A 62 -2.55 0.97 5.67
C SER A 62 -3.50 0.67 4.52
N VAL A 63 -3.05 -0.19 3.61
CA VAL A 63 -3.91 -0.73 2.55
C VAL A 63 -5.13 -1.49 3.10
N ALA A 64 -5.07 -2.03 4.32
CA ALA A 64 -6.23 -2.66 4.96
C ALA A 64 -7.39 -1.67 5.18
N ASN A 65 -7.10 -0.39 5.46
CA ASN A 65 -8.12 0.63 5.63
C ASN A 65 -8.94 0.86 4.35
N ILE A 66 -8.33 0.75 3.17
CA ILE A 66 -9.02 0.82 1.87
C ILE A 66 -10.08 -0.29 1.77
N PHE A 67 -9.69 -1.52 2.13
CA PHE A 67 -10.58 -2.67 2.07
C PHE A 67 -11.68 -2.64 3.13
N LYS A 68 -11.42 -2.04 4.30
CA LYS A 68 -12.39 -1.92 5.40
C LYS A 68 -13.48 -0.88 5.16
N GLN A 69 -13.33 0.00 4.17
CA GLN A 69 -14.35 1.01 3.89
C GLN A 69 -15.73 0.39 3.60
N LYS A 70 -16.70 0.67 4.46
CA LYS A 70 -18.10 0.22 4.33
C LYS A 70 -18.83 1.04 3.25
N ARG A 71 -19.86 0.45 2.63
CA ARG A 71 -20.81 1.16 1.77
C ARG A 71 -22.05 1.55 2.56
N GLY A 72 -22.56 2.74 2.29
CA GLY A 72 -23.87 3.20 2.73
C GLY A 72 -24.16 4.59 2.18
N LEU A 73 -25.43 4.99 2.11
CA LEU A 73 -25.84 6.35 1.72
C LEU A 73 -25.22 7.44 2.61
N LEU A 74 -24.81 7.07 3.82
CA LEU A 74 -24.12 7.92 4.80
C LEU A 74 -22.64 7.56 4.98
N SER A 75 -22.05 6.71 4.12
CA SER A 75 -20.64 6.30 4.30
C SER A 75 -19.70 7.44 3.91
N ASN A 76 -18.99 8.00 4.88
CA ASN A 76 -17.91 8.95 4.64
C ASN A 76 -16.63 8.23 4.17
N ARG A 77 -16.60 7.84 2.90
CA ARG A 77 -15.44 7.15 2.30
C ARG A 77 -14.27 8.13 2.21
N GLN A 78 -13.19 7.81 2.89
CA GLN A 78 -11.98 8.61 2.79
C GLN A 78 -11.27 8.35 1.45
N PRO A 79 -10.69 9.38 0.82
CA PRO A 79 -9.82 9.21 -0.34
C PRO A 79 -8.67 8.26 -0.04
N ALA A 80 -8.21 7.47 -1.02
CA ALA A 80 -7.11 6.53 -0.80
C ALA A 80 -5.82 7.21 -0.31
N ASN A 81 -5.58 8.46 -0.74
CA ASN A 81 -4.40 9.23 -0.35
C ASN A 81 -4.35 9.52 1.17
N THR A 82 -5.47 9.46 1.90
CA THR A 82 -5.46 9.69 3.36
C THR A 82 -4.77 8.58 4.15
N TYR A 83 -4.48 7.45 3.51
CA TYR A 83 -3.81 6.31 4.14
C TYR A 83 -2.34 6.17 3.72
N VAL A 84 -1.87 7.07 2.85
CA VAL A 84 -0.47 7.14 2.43
C VAL A 84 0.33 7.82 3.53
N GLN A 85 1.53 7.31 3.75
CA GLN A 85 2.53 7.82 4.67
C GLN A 85 3.72 8.37 3.88
N GLU A 86 4.29 9.46 4.37
CA GLU A 86 5.57 9.96 3.89
C GLU A 86 6.68 8.99 4.33
N THR A 87 7.73 8.88 3.51
CA THR A 87 8.96 8.20 3.91
C THR A 87 10.05 9.23 4.19
N ASP A 88 11.17 8.80 4.78
CA ASP A 88 12.33 9.67 4.98
C ASP A 88 13.02 10.08 3.66
N TYR A 89 12.56 9.57 2.52
CA TYR A 89 13.12 9.84 1.20
C TYR A 89 12.24 10.80 0.41
N GLU A 90 12.85 11.84 -0.15
CA GLU A 90 12.17 12.82 -0.99
C GLU A 90 11.50 12.16 -2.21
N ASN A 91 10.27 12.61 -2.54
CA ASN A 91 9.44 12.08 -3.63
C ASN A 91 9.08 10.59 -3.53
N LEU A 92 9.33 9.94 -2.39
CA LEU A 92 8.98 8.55 -2.17
C LEU A 92 7.96 8.42 -1.04
N TYR A 93 6.82 7.81 -1.37
CA TYR A 93 5.67 7.66 -0.49
C TYR A 93 5.32 6.20 -0.34
N LEU A 94 4.63 5.87 0.75
CA LEU A 94 4.28 4.51 1.10
C LEU A 94 2.81 4.41 1.47
N LEU A 95 2.06 3.54 0.80
CA LEU A 95 0.83 2.98 1.34
C LEU A 95 1.18 1.64 1.99
N PRO A 96 1.35 1.59 3.32
CA PRO A 96 1.96 0.45 3.97
C PRO A 96 1.02 -0.75 3.99
N ALA A 97 1.64 -1.93 4.07
CA ALA A 97 0.98 -3.18 4.42
C ALA A 97 0.40 -3.13 5.85
N SER A 98 -0.38 -4.15 6.18
CA SER A 98 -0.86 -4.39 7.54
C SER A 98 -0.97 -5.88 7.80
N VAL A 99 -0.65 -6.29 9.03
CA VAL A 99 -0.85 -7.67 9.51
C VAL A 99 -2.30 -8.13 9.38
N GLU A 100 -3.25 -7.19 9.34
CA GLU A 100 -4.67 -7.50 9.21
C GLU A 100 -5.03 -8.11 7.85
N LEU A 101 -4.17 -7.94 6.83
CA LEU A 101 -4.34 -8.58 5.53
C LEU A 101 -4.45 -10.10 5.63
N GLU A 102 -3.80 -10.73 6.63
CA GLU A 102 -3.91 -12.16 6.89
C GLU A 102 -5.37 -12.58 7.12
N SER A 103 -6.04 -11.85 8.02
CA SER A 103 -7.44 -12.12 8.38
C SER A 103 -8.42 -11.79 7.25
N MET A 104 -7.99 -10.96 6.29
CA MET A 104 -8.81 -10.49 5.18
C MET A 104 -8.62 -11.32 3.91
N GLU A 105 -7.67 -12.24 3.84
CA GLU A 105 -7.26 -12.94 2.61
C GLU A 105 -8.46 -13.51 1.83
N LYS A 106 -9.34 -14.25 2.50
CA LYS A 106 -10.56 -14.82 1.89
C LYS A 106 -11.52 -13.76 1.36
N ASP A 107 -11.64 -12.63 2.05
CA ASP A 107 -12.51 -11.53 1.62
C ASP A 107 -11.94 -10.80 0.39
N LEU A 108 -10.61 -10.73 0.29
CA LEU A 108 -9.88 -10.05 -0.81
C LEU A 108 -10.10 -10.74 -2.16
N GLU A 109 -10.43 -12.03 -2.17
CA GLU A 109 -10.81 -12.77 -3.38
C GLU A 109 -12.15 -12.28 -3.99
N SER A 110 -12.97 -11.59 -3.20
CA SER A 110 -14.26 -11.11 -3.69
C SER A 110 -14.09 -10.00 -4.75
N ARG A 111 -14.89 -10.08 -5.82
CA ARG A 111 -14.94 -9.04 -6.87
C ARG A 111 -15.12 -7.62 -6.34
N TYR A 112 -15.79 -7.50 -5.20
CA TYR A 112 -16.00 -6.23 -4.53
C TYR A 112 -14.68 -5.60 -4.04
N LYS A 113 -13.80 -6.37 -3.37
CA LYS A 113 -12.50 -5.87 -2.90
C LYS A 113 -11.58 -5.52 -4.06
N ILE A 114 -11.60 -6.31 -5.14
CA ILE A 114 -10.87 -6.00 -6.38
C ILE A 114 -11.31 -4.63 -6.93
N TYR A 115 -12.62 -4.36 -6.97
CA TYR A 115 -13.13 -3.06 -7.41
C TYR A 115 -12.75 -1.91 -6.45
N GLN A 116 -12.71 -2.16 -5.14
CA GLN A 116 -12.23 -1.17 -4.17
C GLN A 116 -10.76 -0.79 -4.43
N LEU A 117 -9.89 -1.79 -4.64
CA LEU A 117 -8.48 -1.54 -4.96
C LEU A 117 -8.36 -0.76 -6.27
N ARG A 118 -9.09 -1.17 -7.32
CA ARG A 118 -9.08 -0.45 -8.60
C ARG A 118 -9.45 1.03 -8.41
N LYS A 119 -10.55 1.32 -7.70
CA LYS A 119 -10.97 2.70 -7.45
C LYS A 119 -9.92 3.48 -6.65
N ALA A 120 -9.28 2.85 -5.67
CA ALA A 120 -8.21 3.49 -4.90
C ALA A 120 -7.00 3.81 -5.80
N LEU A 121 -6.59 2.87 -6.66
CA LEU A 121 -5.50 3.09 -7.61
C LEU A 121 -5.81 4.21 -8.61
N ASP A 122 -7.05 4.36 -9.04
CA ASP A 122 -7.47 5.45 -9.93
C ASP A 122 -7.38 6.82 -9.23
N GLN A 123 -7.71 6.89 -7.93
CA GLN A 123 -7.54 8.10 -7.13
C GLN A 123 -6.07 8.46 -6.90
N LEU A 124 -5.22 7.45 -6.63
CA LEU A 124 -3.80 7.67 -6.37
C LEU A 124 -3.04 8.14 -7.62
N GLU A 125 -3.51 7.76 -8.82
CA GLU A 125 -2.94 8.19 -10.09
C GLU A 125 -3.06 9.70 -10.34
N GLU A 126 -3.91 10.42 -9.59
CA GLU A 126 -4.00 11.88 -9.64
C GLU A 126 -2.86 12.57 -8.87
N HIS A 127 -2.10 11.84 -8.05
CA HIS A 127 -1.10 12.37 -7.12
C HIS A 127 0.32 11.84 -7.34
N TYR A 128 0.46 10.70 -8.02
CA TYR A 128 1.73 9.98 -8.19
C TYR A 128 1.93 9.55 -9.65
N ASP A 129 3.18 9.48 -10.07
CA ASP A 129 3.61 9.26 -11.46
C ASP A 129 3.69 7.80 -11.92
#